data_AF-A0A3D2FVY2-F1
#
_entry.id   AF-A0A3D2FVY2-F1
#
_cell.length_a   1.000
_cell.length_b   1.000
_cell.length_c   1.000
_cell.angle_alpha   90.00
_cell.angle_beta   90.00
_cell.angle_gamma   90.00
#
_symmetry.space_group_name_H-M   'P 1'
#
loop_
_entity.id
_entity.type
_entity.pdbx_description
1 polymer ?
#
loop_
_entity_poly.entity_id
_entity_poly.type
_entity_poly.pdbx_seq_one_letter_code
_entity_poly.pdbx_strand_id
1 'polypeptide(L)'
;RLFKYGSGTGSNFSRIRGEGESLSGGGKSSGLMSFLRIGDRAAGAIKSGGTTRRAAKMVTVDVDHPDIEQYVDWKVVEEQKVAALVAGSKLA
;
A
#
# COMPACT_ATOMS: atom_id res chain seq x y z
N ARG A 1 -18.12 -5.29 1.14
CA ARG A 1 -18.77 -6.23 0.20
C ARG A 1 -17.75 -7.00 -0.66
N LEU A 2 -16.81 -6.32 -1.33
CA LEU A 2 -15.83 -6.94 -2.24
C LEU A 2 -15.12 -8.19 -1.69
N PHE A 3 -14.51 -8.13 -0.50
CA PHE A 3 -13.75 -9.26 0.07
C PHE A 3 -14.60 -10.27 0.86
N LYS A 4 -15.91 -10.03 1.02
CA LYS A 4 -16.77 -10.84 1.89
C LYS A 4 -16.79 -12.32 1.48
N TYR A 5 -16.68 -12.60 0.18
CA TYR A 5 -16.78 -13.94 -0.40
C TYR A 5 -15.44 -14.52 -0.86
N GLY A 6 -14.32 -13.95 -0.42
CA GLY A 6 -13.01 -14.51 -0.75
C GLY A 6 -12.38 -13.95 -2.03
N SER A 7 -12.97 -12.93 -2.62
CA SER A 7 -12.50 -12.30 -3.86
C SER A 7 -11.14 -11.60 -3.64
N GLY A 8 -10.30 -11.56 -4.67
CA GLY A 8 -9.18 -10.62 -4.79
C GLY A 8 -9.57 -9.46 -5.70
N THR A 9 -8.91 -8.31 -5.58
CA THR A 9 -9.22 -7.12 -6.41
C THR A 9 -7.95 -6.49 -6.97
N GLY A 10 -7.99 -6.05 -8.22
CA GLY A 10 -6.95 -5.24 -8.85
C GLY A 10 -7.45 -3.83 -9.15
N SER A 11 -6.58 -2.83 -9.04
CA SER A 11 -6.94 -1.45 -9.40
C SER A 11 -5.70 -0.67 -9.83
N ASN A 12 -5.86 0.17 -10.86
CA ASN A 12 -4.83 1.10 -11.32
C ASN A 12 -4.89 2.39 -10.49
N PHE A 13 -3.74 2.83 -9.99
CA PHE A 13 -3.57 4.01 -9.14
C PHE A 13 -2.76 5.14 -9.80
N SER A 14 -2.42 5.02 -11.08
CA SER A 14 -1.60 5.98 -11.83
C SER A 14 -2.20 7.40 -11.91
N ARG A 15 -3.49 7.56 -11.60
CA ARG A 15 -4.17 8.86 -11.59
C ARG A 15 -4.10 9.59 -10.24
N ILE A 16 -3.52 8.98 -9.22
CA ILE A 16 -3.28 9.68 -7.97
C ILE A 16 -2.20 10.74 -8.22
N ARG A 17 -2.34 11.88 -7.55
CA ARG A 17 -1.38 12.98 -7.66
C ARG A 17 -0.10 12.62 -6.90
N GLY A 18 1.07 12.94 -7.47
CA GLY A 18 2.37 12.72 -6.84
C GLY A 18 2.54 13.43 -5.50
N GLU A 19 3.50 12.99 -4.70
CA GLU A 19 3.80 13.62 -3.41
C GLU A 19 4.31 15.06 -3.60
N GLY A 20 3.81 15.99 -2.78
CA GLY A 20 4.29 17.37 -2.78
C GLY A 20 3.71 18.27 -3.87
N GLU A 21 3.01 17.73 -4.86
CA GLU A 21 2.33 18.52 -5.90
C GLU A 21 1.20 19.39 -5.34
N SER A 22 0.99 20.55 -5.95
CA SER A 22 0.00 21.53 -5.50
C SER A 22 -1.44 21.04 -5.65
N LEU A 23 -2.27 21.41 -4.67
CA LEU A 23 -3.72 21.17 -4.70
C LEU A 23 -4.47 22.44 -5.10
N SER A 24 -5.61 22.29 -5.78
CA SER A 24 -6.46 23.40 -6.21
C SER A 24 -7.03 24.22 -5.05
N GLY A 25 -7.24 23.58 -3.88
CA GLY A 25 -7.70 24.23 -2.66
C GLY A 25 -6.58 24.79 -1.77
N GLY A 26 -5.33 24.80 -2.25
CA GLY A 26 -4.15 25.12 -1.44
C GLY A 26 -3.57 23.89 -0.71
N GLY A 27 -2.28 23.97 -0.38
CA GLY A 27 -1.53 22.86 0.22
C GLY A 27 -0.90 21.92 -0.81
N LYS A 28 -0.43 20.77 -0.34
CA LYS A 28 0.32 19.78 -1.11
C LYS A 28 -0.29 18.39 -0.99
N SER A 29 -0.17 17.61 -2.06
CA SER A 29 -0.58 16.22 -2.11
C SER A 29 0.26 15.35 -1.16
N SER A 30 -0.40 14.40 -0.50
CA SER A 30 0.26 13.37 0.33
C SER A 30 0.89 12.23 -0.49
N GLY A 31 0.75 12.28 -1.82
CA GLY A 31 1.30 11.31 -2.75
C GLY A 31 0.55 9.99 -2.82
N LEU A 32 0.95 9.16 -3.77
CA LEU A 32 0.42 7.82 -4.02
C LEU A 32 0.55 6.93 -2.77
N MET A 33 1.73 6.94 -2.14
CA MET A 33 2.07 6.01 -1.08
C MET A 33 1.18 6.16 0.16
N SER A 34 0.65 7.35 0.46
CA SER A 34 -0.29 7.53 1.58
C SER A 34 -1.57 6.71 1.41
N PHE A 35 -2.10 6.66 0.19
CA PHE A 35 -3.32 5.89 -0.11
C PHE A 35 -3.05 4.39 -0.11
N LEU A 36 -1.90 3.96 -0.65
CA LEU A 36 -1.53 2.55 -0.70
C LEU A 36 -1.34 1.97 0.70
N ARG A 37 -0.72 2.72 1.62
CA ARG A 37 -0.58 2.33 3.04
C ARG A 37 -1.93 2.14 3.74
N ILE A 38 -2.93 2.97 3.43
CA ILE A 38 -4.30 2.78 3.94
C ILE A 38 -4.90 1.50 3.37
N GLY A 39 -4.73 1.27 2.06
CA GLY A 39 -5.22 0.07 1.37
C GLY A 39 -4.63 -1.23 1.93
N ASP A 40 -3.34 -1.24 2.22
CA ASP A 40 -2.63 -2.38 2.82
C ASP A 40 -3.16 -2.69 4.23
N ARG A 41 -3.27 -1.66 5.09
CA ARG A 41 -3.87 -1.82 6.42
C ARG A 41 -5.30 -2.34 6.37
N ALA A 42 -6.11 -1.82 5.44
CA ALA A 42 -7.48 -2.28 5.23
C ALA A 42 -7.52 -3.75 4.78
N ALA A 43 -6.63 -4.16 3.87
CA ALA A 43 -6.53 -5.53 3.40
C ALA A 43 -6.11 -6.50 4.53
N GLY A 44 -5.17 -6.07 5.38
CA GLY A 44 -4.74 -6.82 6.57
C GLY A 44 -5.82 -6.95 7.64
N ALA A 45 -6.68 -5.95 7.81
CA ALA A 45 -7.78 -6.00 8.78
C ALA A 45 -8.90 -6.96 8.36
N ILE A 46 -9.20 -7.04 7.05
CA ILE A 46 -10.36 -7.79 6.54
C ILE A 46 -10.04 -9.28 6.39
N LYS A 47 -10.81 -10.13 7.06
CA LYS A 47 -10.84 -11.58 6.80
C LYS A 47 -11.67 -11.86 5.55
N SER A 48 -11.03 -12.36 4.50
CA SER A 48 -11.66 -12.58 3.20
C SER A 48 -12.41 -13.91 3.17
N GLY A 49 -13.68 -13.90 2.75
CA GLY A 49 -14.51 -15.12 2.71
C GLY A 49 -15.09 -15.57 4.04
N GLY A 50 -14.92 -14.79 5.12
CA GLY A 50 -15.28 -15.21 6.47
C GLY A 50 -14.37 -16.30 7.05
N THR A 51 -13.28 -16.65 6.36
CA THR A 51 -12.33 -17.69 6.75
C THR A 51 -11.00 -17.10 7.23
N THR A 52 -9.94 -17.90 7.35
CA THR A 52 -8.64 -17.53 7.94
C THR A 52 -7.78 -16.60 7.07
N ARG A 53 -8.08 -16.44 5.78
CA ARG A 53 -7.24 -15.65 4.86
C ARG A 53 -7.53 -14.14 4.91
N ARG A 54 -6.52 -13.32 4.59
CA ARG A 54 -6.66 -11.86 4.44
C ARG A 54 -7.19 -11.47 3.07
N ALA A 55 -7.74 -10.26 2.99
CA ALA A 55 -8.08 -9.66 1.71
C ALA A 55 -6.81 -9.46 0.88
N ALA A 56 -6.91 -9.72 -0.42
CA ALA A 56 -5.81 -9.53 -1.36
C ALA A 56 -6.15 -8.38 -2.30
N LYS A 57 -5.26 -7.39 -2.36
CA LYS A 57 -5.37 -6.25 -3.26
C LYS A 57 -4.12 -6.15 -4.12
N MET A 58 -4.29 -6.18 -5.42
CA MET A 58 -3.27 -5.87 -6.40
C MET A 58 -3.40 -4.39 -6.80
N VAL A 59 -2.27 -3.73 -6.96
CA VAL A 59 -2.16 -2.32 -7.37
C VAL A 59 -1.29 -2.27 -8.60
N THR A 60 -1.72 -1.56 -9.64
CA THR A 60 -0.87 -1.22 -10.78
C THR A 60 -0.61 0.28 -10.83
N VAL A 61 0.58 0.68 -11.26
CA VAL A 61 1.01 2.07 -11.42
C VAL A 61 1.81 2.15 -12.71
N ASP A 62 1.60 3.22 -13.47
CA ASP A 62 2.29 3.48 -14.73
C ASP A 62 3.73 3.93 -14.42
N VAL A 63 4.69 3.53 -15.25
CA VAL A 63 6.12 3.72 -14.97
C VAL A 63 6.55 5.19 -14.94
N ASP A 64 5.75 6.07 -15.53
CA ASP A 64 5.97 7.52 -15.59
C ASP A 64 5.33 8.28 -14.42
N HIS A 65 4.70 7.58 -13.47
CA HIS A 65 4.15 8.20 -12.28
C HIS A 65 5.27 8.84 -11.42
N PRO A 66 5.09 10.07 -10.88
CA PRO A 66 6.13 10.77 -10.11
C PRO A 66 6.64 9.98 -8.89
N ASP A 67 5.76 9.21 -8.23
CA ASP A 67 6.11 8.38 -7.07
C ASP A 67 6.52 6.93 -7.44
N ILE A 68 6.90 6.64 -8.70
CA ILE A 68 7.16 5.27 -9.17
C ILE A 68 8.27 4.55 -8.40
N GLU A 69 9.39 5.24 -8.13
CA GLU A 69 10.53 4.64 -7.42
C GLU A 69 10.13 4.21 -6.01
N GLN A 70 9.42 5.08 -5.30
CA GLN A 70 8.90 4.79 -3.95
C GLN A 70 7.93 3.61 -3.95
N TYR A 71 7.11 3.49 -5.00
CA TYR A 71 6.17 2.38 -5.17
C TYR A 71 6.90 1.04 -5.39
N VAL A 72 7.93 1.03 -6.25
CA VAL A 72 8.73 -0.18 -6.54
C VAL A 72 9.54 -0.61 -5.33
N ASP A 73 10.18 0.34 -4.63
CA ASP A 73 11.01 0.07 -3.45
C ASP A 73 10.20 -0.29 -2.19
N TRP A 74 8.89 -0.05 -2.20
CA TRP A 74 8.07 -0.20 -1.00
C TRP A 74 8.17 -1.59 -0.37
N LYS A 75 8.13 -2.65 -1.18
CA LYS A 75 8.19 -4.02 -0.66
C LYS A 75 9.50 -4.33 0.05
N VAL A 76 10.63 -3.95 -0.54
CA VAL A 76 11.94 -4.21 0.07
C VAL A 76 12.11 -3.42 1.37
N VAL A 77 11.59 -2.19 1.43
CA VAL A 77 11.60 -1.39 2.66
C VAL A 77 10.78 -2.04 3.78
N GLU A 78 9.61 -2.61 3.48
CA GLU A 78 8.83 -3.35 4.50
C GLU A 78 9.55 -4.62 4.98
N GLU A 79 10.21 -5.36 4.09
CA GLU A 79 11.00 -6.54 4.45
C GLU A 79 12.19 -6.18 5.36
N GLN A 80 12.89 -5.09 5.05
CA GLN A 80 13.99 -4.57 5.88
C GLN A 80 13.51 -4.19 7.28
N LYS A 81 12.32 -3.58 7.42
CA LYS A 81 11.73 -3.28 8.73
C LYS A 81 11.49 -4.54 9.53
N VAL A 82 10.95 -5.59 8.91
CA VAL A 82 10.74 -6.89 9.57
C VAL A 82 12.07 -7.49 10.00
N ALA A 83 13.08 -7.49 9.13
CA ALA A 83 14.40 -8.01 9.46
C ALA A 83 15.03 -7.27 10.66
N ALA A 84 14.94 -5.94 10.69
CA ALA A 84 15.43 -5.11 11.80
C ALA A 84 14.70 -5.43 13.12
N LEU A 85 13.37 -5.57 13.08
CA LEU A 85 12.57 -5.93 14.26
C LEU A 85 12.92 -7.32 14.81
N VAL A 86 13.13 -8.29 13.91
CA VAL A 86 13.53 -9.66 14.28
C VAL A 86 14.95 -9.71 14.85
N ALA A 87 15.88 -8.93 14.29
CA ALA A 87 17.23 -8.84 14.81
C ALA A 87 17.26 -8.19 16.21
N GLY A 88 16.52 -7.09 16.39
CA GLY A 88 16.42 -6.39 17.67
C GLY A 88 15.76 -7.21 18.78
N SER A 89 14.75 -8.03 18.46
CA SER A 89 14.06 -8.86 19.46
C SER A 89 14.87 -10.05 19.96
N LYS A 90 15.90 -10.49 19.22
CA LYS A 90 16.80 -11.59 19.62
C LYS A 90 17.97 -11.12 20.50
N LEU A 91 18.22 -9.82 20.57
CA LEU A 91 19.27 -9.22 21.40
C LEU A 91 18.77 -8.85 22.81
N ALA A 92 17.46 -8.96 23.04
CA ALA A 92 16.79 -8.72 24.33
C ALA A 92 16.55 -10.03 25.09
#